data_AF-A0A355PFZ1-F1
#
_entry.id   AF-A0A355PFZ1-F1
#
_cell.length_a   1.000
_cell.length_b   1.000
_cell.length_c   1.000
_cell.angle_alpha   90.00
_cell.angle_beta   90.00
_cell.angle_gamma   90.00
#
_symmetry.space_group_name_H-M   'P 1'
#
loop_
_entity.id
_entity.type
_entity.pdbx_description
1 polymer ?
#
loop_
_entity_poly.entity_id
_entity_poly.type
_entity_poly.pdbx_seq_one_letter_code
_entity_poly.pdbx_strand_id
1 'polypeptide(L)'
;PLTPPSAGQWLLLSENSAPRAWFKLHDGIREDAAQTVAALQARGLNVELLSGDTQEAVESLAEQLNITTWHAGKSPEGKLERLRELQAQGERVVMIGDGINDVPVLAGADVAIAMNGATDLARTRADAVLLSPRLIRIVEAIEIASATRRIMRQNMIWSVCYNFSALPLAA
;
A
#
# COMPACT_ATOMS: atom_id res chain seq x y z
N PRO A 1 -35.44 -24.00 -6.22
CA PRO A 1 -34.21 -23.37 -5.69
C PRO A 1 -33.92 -22.06 -6.43
N LEU A 2 -34.07 -20.91 -5.75
CA LEU A 2 -33.64 -19.64 -6.32
C LEU A 2 -32.13 -19.73 -6.52
N THR A 3 -31.67 -19.79 -7.77
CA THR A 3 -30.26 -19.69 -8.10
C THR A 3 -29.82 -18.22 -7.98
N PRO A 4 -28.57 -17.95 -7.59
CA PRO A 4 -28.06 -16.59 -7.54
C PRO A 4 -28.18 -15.91 -8.93
N PRO A 5 -28.51 -14.60 -9.00
CA PRO A 5 -28.80 -13.93 -10.28
C PRO A 5 -27.60 -13.78 -11.22
N SER A 6 -26.38 -13.77 -10.69
CA SER A 6 -25.13 -13.69 -11.48
C SER A 6 -23.96 -14.29 -10.70
N ALA A 7 -22.79 -14.40 -11.34
CA ALA A 7 -21.56 -14.82 -10.66
C ALA A 7 -21.16 -13.83 -9.54
N GLY A 8 -20.62 -14.38 -8.45
CA GLY A 8 -20.13 -13.63 -7.30
C GLY A 8 -20.40 -14.32 -5.97
N GLN A 9 -20.03 -13.68 -4.86
CA GLN A 9 -20.41 -14.10 -3.52
C GLN A 9 -21.80 -13.56 -3.17
N TRP A 10 -22.66 -14.46 -2.69
CA TRP A 10 -24.04 -14.15 -2.37
C TRP A 10 -24.42 -14.69 -1.01
N LEU A 11 -25.13 -13.89 -0.23
CA LEU A 11 -25.79 -14.32 1.01
C LEU A 11 -27.28 -14.50 0.74
N LEU A 12 -27.81 -15.69 1.03
CA LEU A 12 -29.24 -15.99 0.97
C LEU A 12 -29.88 -15.70 2.33
N LEU A 13 -30.84 -14.79 2.37
CA LEU A 13 -31.72 -14.63 3.52
C LEU A 13 -32.89 -15.61 3.39
N SER A 14 -33.03 -16.51 4.36
CA SER A 14 -34.17 -17.42 4.47
C SER A 14 -34.92 -17.23 5.79
N GLU A 15 -36.23 -17.32 5.75
CA GLU A 15 -37.11 -17.29 6.91
C GLU A 15 -37.99 -18.55 6.90
N ASN A 16 -38.04 -19.30 8.00
CA ASN A 16 -38.78 -20.57 8.08
C ASN A 16 -38.44 -21.55 6.94
N SER A 17 -37.15 -21.64 6.57
CA SER A 17 -36.65 -22.44 5.43
C SER A 17 -37.17 -22.00 4.05
N ALA A 18 -37.85 -20.85 3.94
CA ALA A 18 -38.24 -20.24 2.69
C ALA A 18 -37.26 -19.12 2.30
N PRO A 19 -36.68 -19.14 1.08
CA PRO A 19 -35.78 -18.08 0.62
C PRO A 19 -36.54 -16.76 0.41
N ARG A 20 -35.99 -15.65 0.89
CA ARG A 20 -36.59 -14.29 0.85
C ARG A 20 -35.84 -13.34 -0.06
N ALA A 21 -34.51 -13.27 0.06
CA ALA A 21 -33.69 -12.30 -0.67
C ALA A 21 -32.25 -12.77 -0.84
N TRP A 22 -31.59 -12.25 -1.89
CA TRP A 22 -30.17 -12.42 -2.14
C TRP A 22 -29.44 -11.08 -1.91
N PHE A 23 -28.35 -11.11 -1.16
CA PHE A 23 -27.44 -9.99 -1.01
C PHE A 23 -26.13 -10.31 -1.74
N LYS A 24 -25.76 -9.49 -2.73
CA LYS A 24 -24.45 -9.62 -3.39
C LYS A 24 -23.42 -8.97 -2.49
N LEU A 25 -22.40 -9.72 -2.09
CA LEU A 25 -21.21 -9.14 -1.49
C LEU A 25 -20.33 -8.63 -2.64
N HIS A 26 -20.03 -7.34 -2.61
CA HIS A 26 -19.16 -6.70 -3.59
C HIS A 26 -17.95 -6.15 -2.85
N ASP A 27 -16.84 -6.89 -2.91
CA ASP A 27 -15.55 -6.34 -2.51
C ASP A 27 -15.00 -5.51 -3.68
N GLY A 28 -15.27 -4.21 -3.63
CA GLY A 28 -15.00 -3.31 -4.72
C GLY A 28 -13.58 -2.76 -4.66
N ILE A 29 -12.91 -2.76 -5.80
CA ILE A 29 -11.68 -2.00 -5.99
C ILE A 29 -11.97 -0.52 -5.72
N ARG A 30 -11.09 0.15 -4.96
CA ARG A 30 -11.19 1.60 -4.77
C ARG A 30 -11.13 2.30 -6.14
N GLU A 31 -12.02 3.27 -6.35
CA GLU A 31 -12.17 3.97 -7.64
C GLU A 31 -10.85 4.58 -8.15
N ASP A 32 -9.98 5.02 -7.24
CA ASP A 32 -8.70 5.66 -7.55
C ASP A 32 -7.50 4.70 -7.54
N ALA A 33 -7.70 3.39 -7.33
CA ALA A 33 -6.62 2.42 -7.25
C ALA A 33 -5.83 2.31 -8.57
N ALA A 34 -6.53 2.15 -9.70
CA ALA A 34 -5.88 2.04 -11.02
C ALA A 34 -5.08 3.31 -11.36
N GLN A 35 -5.65 4.48 -11.10
CA GLN A 35 -4.96 5.76 -11.29
C GLN A 35 -3.72 5.86 -10.38
N THR A 36 -3.83 5.43 -9.12
CA THR A 36 -2.74 5.49 -8.16
C THR A 36 -1.59 4.57 -8.58
N VAL A 37 -1.88 3.33 -8.96
CA VAL A 37 -0.89 2.36 -9.45
C VAL A 37 -0.16 2.92 -10.67
N ALA A 38 -0.91 3.41 -11.66
CA ALA A 38 -0.31 4.02 -12.86
C ALA A 38 0.57 5.24 -12.51
N ALA A 39 0.15 6.09 -11.57
CA ALA A 39 0.91 7.26 -11.15
C ALA A 39 2.18 6.91 -10.35
N LEU A 40 2.21 5.78 -9.65
CA LEU A 40 3.41 5.23 -8.99
C LEU A 40 4.36 4.62 -10.03
N GLN A 41 3.84 3.80 -10.94
CA GLN A 41 4.62 3.19 -12.02
C GLN A 41 5.24 4.25 -12.95
N ALA A 42 4.51 5.32 -13.28
CA ALA A 42 5.00 6.43 -14.09
C ALA A 42 6.18 7.19 -13.43
N ARG A 43 6.38 7.03 -12.11
CA ARG A 43 7.54 7.55 -11.37
C ARG A 43 8.71 6.57 -11.32
N GLY A 44 8.60 5.42 -11.99
CA GLY A 44 9.60 4.35 -11.96
C GLY A 44 9.58 3.54 -10.67
N LEU A 45 8.50 3.59 -9.88
CA LEU A 45 8.36 2.75 -8.69
C LEU A 45 7.80 1.38 -9.09
N ASN A 46 8.42 0.32 -8.55
CA ASN A 46 7.89 -1.03 -8.65
C ASN A 46 6.69 -1.18 -7.72
N VAL A 47 5.54 -1.56 -8.28
CA VAL A 47 4.31 -1.82 -7.52
C VAL A 47 4.09 -3.33 -7.49
N GLU A 48 4.00 -3.90 -6.29
CA GLU A 48 3.78 -5.32 -6.06
C GLU A 48 2.54 -5.55 -5.19
N LEU A 49 1.69 -6.50 -5.56
CA LEU A 49 0.47 -6.86 -4.80
C LEU A 49 0.72 -8.11 -3.94
N LEU A 50 0.52 -8.00 -2.64
CA LEU A 50 0.69 -9.10 -1.67
C LEU A 50 -0.63 -9.37 -0.93
N SER A 51 -1.28 -10.50 -1.22
CA SER A 51 -2.55 -10.88 -0.58
C SER A 51 -2.54 -12.31 -0.03
N GLY A 52 -3.37 -12.53 1.00
CA GLY A 52 -3.70 -13.84 1.55
C GLY A 52 -4.85 -14.54 0.81
N ASP A 53 -5.50 -13.84 -0.13
CA ASP A 53 -6.64 -14.37 -0.89
C ASP A 53 -6.25 -15.43 -1.91
N THR A 54 -7.27 -16.02 -2.54
CA THR A 54 -7.09 -17.03 -3.59
C THR A 54 -6.40 -16.45 -4.82
N GLN A 55 -5.68 -17.31 -5.55
CA GLN A 55 -4.97 -16.92 -6.76
C GLN A 55 -5.88 -16.23 -7.78
N GLU A 56 -7.07 -16.78 -8.04
CA GLU A 56 -8.04 -16.22 -8.99
C GLU A 56 -8.47 -14.79 -8.63
N ALA A 57 -8.69 -14.51 -7.34
CA ALA A 57 -9.09 -13.18 -6.88
C ALA A 57 -7.96 -12.16 -7.03
N VAL A 58 -6.74 -12.55 -6.65
CA VAL A 58 -5.56 -11.67 -6.70
C VAL A 58 -5.12 -11.41 -8.14
N GLU A 59 -5.16 -12.42 -9.00
CA GLU A 59 -4.85 -12.31 -10.42
C GLU A 59 -5.83 -11.38 -11.13
N SER A 60 -7.14 -11.57 -10.91
CA SER A 60 -8.17 -10.68 -11.45
C SER A 60 -8.00 -9.22 -11.01
N LEU A 61 -7.62 -9.01 -9.75
CA LEU A 61 -7.33 -7.68 -9.22
C LEU A 61 -6.07 -7.07 -9.84
N ALA A 62 -5.01 -7.86 -9.96
CA ALA A 62 -3.74 -7.43 -10.54
C ALA A 62 -3.90 -7.04 -12.01
N GLU A 63 -4.66 -7.81 -12.79
CA GLU A 63 -4.97 -7.51 -14.19
C GLU A 63 -5.75 -6.19 -14.31
N GLN A 64 -6.79 -5.99 -13.51
CA GLN A 64 -7.59 -4.76 -13.51
C GLN A 64 -6.77 -3.52 -13.16
N LEU A 65 -5.74 -3.68 -12.33
CA LEU A 65 -4.85 -2.60 -11.89
C LEU A 65 -3.56 -2.48 -12.71
N ASN A 66 -3.33 -3.36 -13.69
CA ASN A 66 -2.07 -3.47 -14.44
C ASN A 66 -0.83 -3.66 -13.53
N ILE A 67 -0.96 -4.50 -12.50
CA ILE A 67 0.15 -4.88 -11.62
C ILE A 67 0.74 -6.19 -12.14
N THR A 68 2.00 -6.15 -12.60
CA THR A 68 2.67 -7.32 -13.19
C THR A 68 3.22 -8.28 -12.15
N THR A 69 3.53 -7.79 -10.95
CA THR A 69 4.14 -8.59 -9.89
C THR A 69 3.15 -8.72 -8.75
N TRP A 70 2.67 -9.93 -8.49
CA TRP A 70 1.70 -10.20 -7.45
C TRP A 70 1.90 -11.58 -6.82
N HIS A 71 1.45 -11.71 -5.58
CA HIS A 71 1.54 -12.94 -4.80
C HIS A 71 0.23 -13.17 -4.04
N ALA A 72 -0.39 -14.33 -4.28
CA ALA A 72 -1.61 -14.77 -3.62
C ALA A 72 -1.32 -15.81 -2.52
N GLY A 73 -2.29 -16.04 -1.64
CA GLY A 73 -2.21 -17.07 -0.59
C GLY A 73 -1.08 -16.89 0.42
N LYS A 74 -0.53 -15.68 0.59
CA LYS A 74 0.58 -15.42 1.51
C LYS A 74 0.09 -15.29 2.95
N SER A 75 0.71 -16.05 3.85
CA SER A 75 0.58 -15.82 5.30
C SER A 75 1.27 -14.51 5.71
N PRO A 76 0.99 -13.97 6.92
CA PRO A 76 1.71 -12.82 7.44
C PRO A 76 3.23 -12.99 7.43
N GLU A 77 3.73 -14.18 7.76
CA GLU A 77 5.16 -14.52 7.69
C GLU A 77 5.68 -14.52 6.26
N GLY A 78 4.93 -15.12 5.33
CA GLY A 78 5.30 -15.14 3.91
C GLY A 78 5.34 -13.74 3.27
N LYS A 79 4.49 -12.82 3.72
CA LYS A 79 4.56 -11.40 3.33
C LYS A 79 5.82 -10.73 3.87
N LEU A 80 6.19 -11.01 5.12
CA LEU A 80 7.42 -10.48 5.75
C LEU A 80 8.69 -11.03 5.10
N GLU A 81 8.71 -12.31 4.74
CA GLU A 81 9.81 -12.92 3.98
C GLU A 81 10.01 -12.22 2.64
N ARG A 82 8.92 -12.00 1.88
CA ARG A 82 8.99 -11.29 0.60
C ARG A 82 9.53 -9.87 0.76
N LEU A 83 9.09 -9.16 1.80
CA LEU A 83 9.60 -7.83 2.12
C LEU A 83 11.12 -7.85 2.37
N ARG A 84 11.61 -8.84 3.13
CA ARG A 84 13.05 -9.00 3.40
C ARG A 84 13.85 -9.38 2.17
N GLU A 85 13.28 -10.19 1.26
CA GLU A 85 13.92 -10.51 -0.02
C GLU A 85 14.16 -9.25 -0.85
N LEU A 86 13.17 -8.37 -0.95
CA LEU A 86 13.29 -7.09 -1.66
C LEU A 86 14.36 -6.20 -1.01
N GLN A 87 14.34 -6.09 0.32
CA GLN A 87 15.36 -5.34 1.07
C GLN A 87 16.77 -5.91 0.87
N ALA A 88 16.92 -7.25 0.83
CA ALA A 88 18.19 -7.91 0.57
C ALA A 88 18.71 -7.66 -0.87
N GLN A 89 17.81 -7.38 -1.81
CA GLN A 89 18.16 -6.94 -3.17
C GLN A 89 18.57 -5.46 -3.23
N GLY A 90 18.51 -4.73 -2.10
CA GLY A 90 18.86 -3.32 -2.00
C GLY A 90 17.69 -2.36 -2.25
N GLU A 91 16.47 -2.89 -2.42
CA GLU A 91 15.27 -2.07 -2.56
C GLU A 91 14.89 -1.40 -1.23
N ARG A 92 14.24 -0.24 -1.33
CA ARG A 92 13.61 0.43 -0.19
C ARG A 92 12.11 0.23 -0.29
N VAL A 93 11.52 -0.46 0.68
CA VAL A 93 10.15 -0.95 0.57
C VAL A 93 9.20 -0.08 1.38
N VAL A 94 8.20 0.48 0.69
CA VAL A 94 7.03 1.10 1.33
C VAL A 94 5.93 0.03 1.41
N MET A 95 5.51 -0.34 2.62
CA MET A 95 4.41 -1.28 2.83
C MET A 95 3.12 -0.52 3.14
N ILE A 96 2.04 -0.85 2.43
CA ILE A 96 0.71 -0.25 2.62
C ILE A 96 -0.26 -1.35 3.03
N GLY A 97 -0.99 -1.16 4.13
CA GLY A 97 -1.93 -2.18 4.62
C GLY A 97 -2.99 -1.65 5.58
N ASP A 98 -4.00 -2.49 5.85
CA ASP A 98 -5.06 -2.22 6.83
C ASP A 98 -4.66 -2.61 8.26
N GLY A 99 -3.56 -3.34 8.41
CA GLY A 99 -2.96 -3.62 9.71
C GLY A 99 -3.76 -4.53 10.64
N ILE A 100 -4.80 -5.22 10.16
CA ILE A 100 -5.42 -6.31 10.95
C ILE A 100 -4.49 -7.53 10.89
N ASN A 101 -4.06 -7.90 9.68
CA ASN A 101 -3.24 -9.10 9.44
C ASN A 101 -1.77 -8.77 9.15
N ASP A 102 -1.43 -7.50 8.95
CA ASP A 102 -0.15 -7.07 8.38
C ASP A 102 0.77 -6.34 9.38
N VAL A 103 0.46 -6.34 10.68
CA VAL A 103 1.26 -5.64 11.71
C VAL A 103 2.75 -6.04 11.71
N PRO A 104 3.13 -7.34 11.61
CA PRO A 104 4.54 -7.73 11.54
C PRO A 104 5.23 -7.23 10.26
N VAL A 105 4.51 -7.22 9.14
CA VAL A 105 5.02 -6.81 7.83
C VAL A 105 5.24 -5.30 7.80
N LEU A 106 4.26 -4.52 8.29
CA LEU A 106 4.37 -3.07 8.45
C LEU A 106 5.58 -2.71 9.34
N ALA A 107 5.78 -3.40 10.46
CA ALA A 107 6.92 -3.14 11.34
C ALA A 107 8.29 -3.47 10.72
N GLY A 108 8.35 -4.32 9.70
CA GLY A 108 9.58 -4.69 9.00
C GLY A 108 9.93 -3.80 7.80
N ALA A 109 8.98 -2.99 7.33
CA ALA A 109 9.16 -2.14 6.15
C ALA A 109 10.12 -0.97 6.42
N ASP A 110 10.74 -0.45 5.36
CA ASP A 110 11.51 0.80 5.46
C ASP A 110 10.59 2.00 5.75
N VAL A 111 9.38 1.96 5.20
CA VAL A 111 8.30 2.91 5.49
C VAL A 111 6.98 2.15 5.53
N ALA A 112 6.23 2.32 6.61
CA ALA A 112 4.92 1.72 6.78
C ALA A 112 3.80 2.75 6.71
N ILE A 113 2.82 2.53 5.83
CA ILE A 113 1.63 3.36 5.67
C ILE A 113 0.39 2.54 6.04
N ALA A 114 -0.27 2.91 7.12
CA ALA A 114 -1.55 2.29 7.52
C ALA A 114 -2.75 3.03 6.90
N MET A 115 -3.75 2.28 6.45
CA MET A 115 -5.01 2.82 5.91
C MET A 115 -5.94 3.35 7.02
N ASN A 116 -6.82 4.32 6.69
CA ASN A 116 -7.89 4.74 7.61
C ASN A 116 -8.80 3.55 7.94
N GLY A 117 -9.11 3.34 9.22
CA GLY A 117 -9.82 2.15 9.70
C GLY A 117 -8.90 0.99 10.12
N ALA A 118 -7.58 1.14 10.00
CA ALA A 118 -6.63 0.20 10.56
C ALA A 118 -6.78 0.09 12.09
N THR A 119 -6.49 -1.10 12.62
CA THR A 119 -6.54 -1.35 14.07
C THR A 119 -5.63 -0.36 14.83
N ASP A 120 -5.99 -0.03 16.08
CA ASP A 120 -5.15 0.84 16.91
C ASP A 120 -3.71 0.31 17.05
N LEU A 121 -3.56 -1.02 17.03
CA LEU A 121 -2.27 -1.69 17.04
C LEU A 121 -1.44 -1.40 15.79
N ALA A 122 -2.05 -1.41 14.61
CA ALA A 122 -1.36 -1.06 13.36
C ALA A 122 -0.98 0.41 13.27
N ARG A 123 -1.85 1.30 13.74
CA ARG A 123 -1.58 2.75 13.77
C ARG A 123 -0.36 3.09 14.63
N THR A 124 -0.11 2.31 15.68
CA THR A 124 1.05 2.50 16.57
C THR A 124 2.38 2.10 15.91
N ARG A 125 2.35 1.24 14.88
CA ARG A 125 3.55 0.75 14.20
C ARG A 125 3.79 1.37 12.82
N ALA A 126 2.84 2.14 12.30
CA ALA A 126 2.99 2.79 11.01
C ALA A 126 3.71 4.13 11.15
N ASP A 127 4.59 4.47 10.21
CA ASP A 127 5.25 5.77 10.13
C ASP A 127 4.27 6.87 9.67
N ALA A 128 3.26 6.47 8.90
CA ALA A 128 2.20 7.36 8.43
C ALA A 128 0.83 6.67 8.45
N VAL A 129 -0.22 7.46 8.64
CA VAL A 129 -1.61 6.99 8.55
C VAL A 129 -2.33 7.78 7.46
N LEU A 130 -2.87 7.07 6.48
CA LEU A 130 -3.67 7.66 5.42
C LEU A 130 -5.07 7.95 5.94
N LEU A 131 -5.37 9.21 6.28
CA LEU A 131 -6.69 9.60 6.81
C LEU A 131 -7.79 9.60 5.73
N SER A 132 -7.41 9.82 4.47
CA SER A 132 -8.33 9.79 3.34
C SER A 132 -8.56 8.35 2.87
N PRO A 133 -9.77 7.98 2.42
CA PRO A 133 -9.99 6.69 1.76
C PRO A 133 -9.35 6.62 0.36
N ARG A 134 -8.83 7.74 -0.17
CA ARG A 134 -8.25 7.84 -1.51
C ARG A 134 -6.76 7.48 -1.49
N LEU A 135 -6.38 6.45 -2.23
CA LEU A 135 -5.00 5.99 -2.39
C LEU A 135 -4.10 7.00 -3.08
N ILE A 136 -4.65 7.91 -3.89
CA ILE A 136 -3.87 8.92 -4.62
C ILE A 136 -3.04 9.82 -3.69
N ARG A 137 -3.45 9.96 -2.41
CA ARG A 137 -2.72 10.70 -1.38
C ARG A 137 -1.34 10.12 -1.09
N ILE A 138 -1.11 8.84 -1.37
CA ILE A 138 0.20 8.20 -1.25
C ILE A 138 1.17 8.80 -2.27
N VAL A 139 0.70 9.05 -3.49
CA VAL A 139 1.49 9.69 -4.54
C VAL A 139 1.89 11.10 -4.13
N GLU A 140 0.93 11.89 -3.63
CA GLU A 140 1.18 13.24 -3.13
C GLU A 140 2.18 13.26 -1.96
N ALA A 141 2.08 12.29 -1.04
CA ALA A 141 3.02 12.16 0.07
C ALA A 141 4.46 11.90 -0.43
N ILE A 142 4.62 11.03 -1.43
CA ILE A 142 5.92 10.76 -2.06
C ILE A 142 6.46 12.01 -2.77
N GLU A 143 5.60 12.77 -3.46
CA GLU A 143 5.98 14.04 -4.10
C GLU A 143 6.50 15.04 -3.07
N ILE A 144 5.75 15.26 -1.99
CA ILE A 144 6.12 16.17 -0.91
C ILE A 144 7.43 15.74 -0.25
N ALA A 145 7.60 14.44 0.02
CA ALA A 145 8.84 13.90 0.58
C ALA A 145 10.05 14.16 -0.34
N SER A 146 9.88 13.97 -1.65
CA SER A 146 10.94 14.21 -2.64
C SER A 146 11.33 15.69 -2.73
N ALA A 147 10.35 16.60 -2.74
CA ALA A 147 10.57 18.03 -2.76
C ALA A 147 11.27 18.52 -1.49
N THR A 148 10.82 18.02 -0.33
CA THR A 148 11.43 18.33 0.98
C THR A 148 12.89 17.89 1.02
N ARG A 149 13.20 16.66 0.55
CA ARG A 149 14.58 16.15 0.49
C ARG A 149 15.47 17.01 -0.41
N ARG A 150 14.93 17.53 -1.52
CA ARG A 150 15.65 18.46 -2.41
C ARG A 150 16.00 19.76 -1.69
N ILE A 151 15.04 20.36 -0.99
CA ILE A 151 15.26 21.60 -0.22
C ILE A 151 16.29 21.37 0.89
N MET A 152 16.20 20.26 1.63
CA MET A 152 17.19 19.92 2.67
C MET A 152 18.60 19.79 2.10
N ARG A 153 18.76 19.13 0.95
CA ARG A 153 20.07 19.03 0.28
C ARG A 153 20.60 20.39 -0.15
N GLN A 154 19.75 21.25 -0.70
CA GLN A 154 20.14 22.61 -1.07
C GLN A 154 20.63 23.40 0.15
N ASN A 155 19.88 23.37 1.26
CA ASN A 155 20.27 24.05 2.49
C ASN A 155 21.61 23.54 3.03
N MET A 156 21.83 22.22 3.02
CA MET A 156 23.09 21.64 3.48
C MET A 156 24.27 22.03 2.60
N ILE A 157 24.08 22.09 1.28
CA ILE A 157 25.10 22.58 0.33
C ILE A 157 25.43 24.04 0.62
N TRP A 158 24.42 24.90 0.80
CA TRP A 158 24.64 26.31 1.15
C TRP A 158 25.44 26.48 2.45
N SER A 159 25.09 25.73 3.50
CA SER A 159 25.82 25.75 4.77
C SER A 159 27.28 25.31 4.62
N VAL A 160 27.54 24.25 3.85
CA VAL A 160 28.90 23.76 3.59
C VAL A 160 29.72 24.78 2.80
N CYS A 161 29.15 25.33 1.72
CA CYS A 161 29.82 26.35 0.90
C CYS A 161 30.16 27.61 1.71
N TYR A 162 29.22 28.07 2.55
CA TYR A 162 29.45 29.21 3.43
C TYR A 162 30.59 28.96 4.41
N ASN A 163 30.55 27.83 5.14
CA ASN A 163 31.59 27.49 6.11
C ASN A 163 32.96 27.35 5.44
N PHE A 164 33.01 26.70 4.27
CA PHE A 164 34.24 26.54 3.51
C PHE A 164 34.79 27.88 3.00
N SER A 165 33.94 28.86 2.70
CA SER A 165 34.37 30.19 2.24
C SER A 165 34.83 31.08 3.39
N ALA A 166 34.20 30.95 4.57
CA ALA A 166 34.50 31.77 5.74
C ALA A 166 35.77 31.32 6.49
N LEU A 167 36.04 30.01 6.54
CA LEU A 167 37.20 29.47 7.27
C LEU A 167 38.57 29.97 6.75
N PRO A 168 38.85 30.04 5.44
CA PRO A 168 40.10 30.59 4.90
C PRO A 168 40.27 32.09 5.10
N LEU A 169 39.18 32.83 5.35
CA LEU A 169 39.22 34.26 5.66
C LEU A 169 39.45 34.53 7.15
N ALA A 170 39.24 33.53 8.00
CA ALA A 170 39.43 33.61 9.45
C ALA A 170 40.77 32.99 9.92
N ALA A 171 41.43 32.21 9.06
CA ALA A 171 42.76 31.62 9.28
C ALA A 171 43.85 32.50 8.67
#